data_AF-A0A166BY67-F1
#
_entry.id   AF-A0A166BY67-F1
#
_cell.length_a   1.000
_cell.length_b   1.000
_cell.length_c   1.000
_cell.angle_alpha   90.00
_cell.angle_beta   90.00
_cell.angle_gamma   90.00
#
_symmetry.space_group_name_H-M   'P 1'
#
loop_
_entity.id
_entity.type
_entity.pdbx_description
1 polymer ?
#
loop_
_entity_poly.entity_id
_entity_poly.type
_entity_poly.pdbx_seq_one_letter_code
_entity_poly.pdbx_strand_id
1 'polypeptide(L)'
;MRSWVCVIVFSVFGVGSVEAAQQVDLPLCKAGDGKTPVPRWEVTAMPVDVPAGEEARPFAYTVTAPPPAYHGLMGHLRVKLGNLDEQYCSALREELTQIKNSTGQPTPLVIEWLVDDNGPQDDVRSLDFYELPEFVEDGCWLDGVYQFVALGHSGVEADQYMLNLVPLEAIQKSGSFCRPVQEG
;
A
#
# COMPACT_ATOMS: atom_id res chain seq x y z
N MET A 1 4.73 -48.55 32.86
CA MET A 1 5.44 -47.44 32.19
C MET A 1 4.40 -46.67 31.38
N ARG A 2 4.00 -45.47 31.83
CA ARG A 2 3.05 -44.61 31.13
C ARG A 2 3.87 -43.65 30.25
N SER A 3 3.97 -43.94 28.95
CA SER A 3 4.56 -42.99 27.99
C SER A 3 3.66 -41.78 27.87
N TRP A 4 4.19 -40.62 28.27
CA TRP A 4 3.62 -39.32 28.01
C TRP A 4 3.83 -39.01 26.53
N VAL A 5 2.74 -38.88 25.78
CA VAL A 5 2.78 -38.31 24.43
C VAL A 5 2.75 -36.80 24.59
N CYS A 6 3.92 -36.17 24.59
CA CYS A 6 4.03 -34.72 24.45
C CYS A 6 3.57 -34.35 23.03
N VAL A 7 2.35 -33.86 22.91
CA VAL A 7 1.88 -33.19 21.69
C VAL A 7 2.61 -31.85 21.61
N ILE A 8 3.69 -31.82 20.81
CA ILE A 8 4.33 -30.57 20.41
C ILE A 8 3.40 -29.93 19.38
N VAL A 9 2.57 -28.99 19.83
CA VAL A 9 1.84 -28.09 18.95
C VAL A 9 2.88 -27.11 18.38
N PHE A 10 3.25 -27.31 17.12
CA PHE A 10 4.03 -26.33 16.37
C PHE A 10 3.15 -25.10 16.15
N SER A 11 3.27 -24.12 17.02
CA SER A 11 2.83 -22.76 16.76
C SER A 11 3.66 -22.24 15.59
N VAL A 12 3.11 -22.25 14.38
CA VAL A 12 3.68 -21.54 13.24
C VAL A 12 3.51 -20.06 13.55
N PHE A 13 4.48 -19.48 14.26
CA PHE A 13 4.70 -18.04 14.26
C PHE A 13 5.08 -17.69 12.83
N GLY A 14 4.10 -17.27 12.05
CA GLY A 14 4.33 -16.57 10.79
C GLY A 14 5.03 -15.26 11.14
N VAL A 15 6.36 -15.29 11.19
CA VAL A 15 7.19 -14.10 11.22
C VAL A 15 7.06 -13.50 9.83
N GLY A 16 5.97 -12.79 9.58
CA GLY A 16 5.87 -11.90 8.44
C GLY A 16 6.91 -10.81 8.65
N SER A 17 8.08 -11.01 8.02
CA SER A 17 9.03 -9.94 7.77
C SER A 17 8.22 -8.80 7.17
N VAL A 18 8.18 -7.66 7.87
CA VAL A 18 7.74 -6.43 7.21
C VAL A 18 8.99 -6.02 6.46
N GLU A 19 9.05 -6.51 5.23
CA GLU A 19 10.05 -6.07 4.28
C GLU A 19 9.83 -4.57 4.06
N ALA A 20 10.91 -3.82 3.84
CA ALA A 20 10.77 -2.45 3.35
C ALA A 20 9.86 -2.48 2.11
N ALA A 21 9.21 -1.36 1.78
CA ALA A 21 8.62 -1.18 0.46
C ALA A 21 9.74 -1.29 -0.59
N GLN A 22 10.18 -2.51 -0.91
CA GLN A 22 11.18 -2.77 -1.93
C GLN A 22 10.59 -2.19 -3.20
N GLN A 23 11.30 -1.21 -3.74
CA GLN A 23 10.95 -0.57 -5.01
C GLN A 23 10.48 -1.64 -5.99
N VAL A 24 9.21 -1.58 -6.38
CA VAL A 24 8.66 -2.58 -7.29
C VAL A 24 9.17 -2.27 -8.69
N ASP A 25 10.21 -2.97 -9.12
CA ASP A 25 10.74 -2.87 -10.47
C ASP A 25 10.10 -3.92 -11.39
N LEU A 26 9.04 -3.54 -12.09
CA LEU A 26 8.40 -4.36 -13.10
C LEU A 26 9.15 -4.24 -14.45
N PRO A 27 9.38 -5.36 -15.16
CA PRO A 27 10.01 -5.30 -16.49
C PRO A 27 9.12 -4.55 -17.48
N LEU A 28 9.71 -3.91 -18.49
CA LEU A 28 8.94 -3.27 -19.56
C LEU A 28 8.11 -4.28 -20.36
N CYS A 29 6.86 -3.93 -20.68
CA CYS A 29 6.01 -4.74 -21.55
C CYS A 29 6.60 -4.80 -22.97
N LYS A 30 6.68 -6.01 -23.54
CA LYS A 30 7.06 -6.22 -24.94
C LYS A 30 5.86 -6.72 -25.74
N ALA A 31 5.71 -6.22 -26.96
CA ALA A 31 4.65 -6.71 -27.84
C ALA A 31 4.73 -8.24 -28.00
N GLY A 32 3.64 -8.93 -27.66
CA GLY A 32 3.53 -10.39 -27.79
C GLY A 32 4.07 -11.22 -26.62
N ASP A 33 4.50 -10.61 -25.51
CA ASP A 33 4.97 -11.36 -24.32
C ASP A 33 3.84 -11.93 -23.44
N GLY A 34 2.58 -11.54 -23.71
CA GLY A 34 1.39 -12.01 -22.99
C GLY A 34 1.28 -11.50 -21.56
N LYS A 35 2.06 -10.49 -21.18
CA LYS A 35 2.04 -9.92 -19.83
C LYS A 35 0.94 -8.86 -19.68
N THR A 36 0.41 -8.76 -18.48
CA THR A 36 -0.57 -7.74 -18.10
C THR A 36 0.17 -6.45 -17.72
N PRO A 37 -0.14 -5.31 -18.38
CA PRO A 37 0.44 -4.03 -18.01
C PRO A 37 -0.10 -3.55 -16.66
N VAL A 38 0.81 -3.03 -15.82
CA VAL A 38 0.50 -2.41 -14.53
C VAL A 38 0.98 -0.96 -14.60
N PRO A 39 0.07 0.02 -14.77
CA PRO A 39 0.46 1.42 -14.86
C PRO A 39 1.02 1.90 -13.52
N ARG A 40 1.90 2.90 -13.56
CA ARG A 40 2.45 3.55 -12.37
C ARG A 40 1.76 4.89 -12.14
N TRP A 41 1.38 5.13 -10.90
CA TRP A 41 0.88 6.39 -10.39
C TRP A 41 1.80 6.87 -9.27
N GLU A 42 2.35 8.06 -9.42
CA GLU A 42 3.12 8.71 -8.37
C GLU A 42 2.33 9.89 -7.83
N VAL A 43 2.15 9.96 -6.52
CA VAL A 43 1.39 11.01 -5.84
C VAL A 43 2.16 11.52 -4.63
N THR A 44 1.93 12.77 -4.24
CA THR A 44 2.44 13.33 -2.99
C THR A 44 1.32 13.44 -1.99
N ALA A 45 1.48 12.82 -0.82
CA ALA A 45 0.52 12.84 0.27
C ALA A 45 0.99 13.81 1.37
N MET A 46 0.14 14.72 1.80
CA MET A 46 0.44 15.69 2.86
C MET A 46 -0.12 15.20 4.19
N PRO A 47 0.52 15.45 5.35
CA PRO A 47 -0.07 15.11 6.64
C PRO A 47 -1.49 15.67 6.77
N VAL A 48 -2.41 14.91 7.38
CA VAL A 48 -3.77 15.40 7.65
C VAL A 48 -3.70 16.63 8.57
N ASP A 49 -4.28 17.74 8.12
CA ASP A 49 -4.50 18.91 8.97
C ASP A 49 -5.67 18.61 9.94
N VAL A 50 -5.35 18.54 11.23
CA VAL A 50 -6.36 18.26 12.28
C VAL A 50 -6.89 19.59 12.83
N PRO A 51 -8.21 19.85 12.76
CA PRO A 51 -8.80 21.03 13.35
C PRO A 51 -8.55 21.12 14.86
N ALA A 52 -8.47 22.35 15.38
CA ALA A 52 -8.28 22.57 16.80
C ALA A 52 -9.44 21.96 17.62
N GLY A 53 -9.12 20.97 18.46
CA GLY A 53 -10.09 20.28 19.31
C GLY A 53 -10.44 18.85 18.88
N GLU A 54 -9.87 18.36 17.78
CA GLU A 54 -10.03 16.98 17.32
C GLU A 54 -8.81 16.12 17.67
N GLU A 55 -9.02 14.80 17.79
CA GLU A 55 -7.92 13.86 18.01
C GLU A 55 -7.09 13.73 16.73
N ALA A 56 -5.78 13.94 16.85
CA ALA A 56 -4.88 13.70 15.74
C ALA A 56 -4.87 12.22 15.39
N ARG A 57 -5.07 11.91 14.11
CA ARG A 57 -4.89 10.56 13.58
C ARG A 57 -3.42 10.40 13.20
N PRO A 58 -2.59 9.76 14.03
CA PRO A 58 -1.18 9.58 13.70
C PRO A 58 -1.06 8.76 12.41
N PHE A 59 -0.03 9.04 11.62
CA PHE A 59 0.27 8.33 10.38
C PHE A 59 -0.77 8.50 9.26
N ALA A 60 -1.68 9.47 9.36
CA ALA A 60 -2.64 9.80 8.33
C ALA A 60 -2.16 10.94 7.42
N TYR A 61 -2.30 10.74 6.11
CA TYR A 61 -1.94 11.69 5.06
C TYR A 61 -3.09 11.82 4.06
N THR A 62 -3.10 12.89 3.28
CA THR A 62 -4.11 13.20 2.26
C THR A 62 -3.49 13.39 0.90
N VAL A 63 -4.18 12.94 -0.13
CA VAL A 63 -3.87 13.19 -1.53
C VAL A 63 -5.10 13.81 -2.20
N THR A 64 -4.88 14.78 -3.08
CA THR A 64 -5.98 15.50 -3.73
C THR A 64 -6.86 14.60 -4.61
N ALA A 65 -6.27 13.72 -5.42
CA ALA A 65 -7.01 12.88 -6.36
C ALA A 65 -6.53 11.43 -6.30
N PRO A 66 -7.45 10.44 -6.31
CA PRO A 66 -7.11 9.03 -6.36
C PRO A 66 -6.60 8.62 -7.75
N PRO A 67 -5.85 7.50 -7.84
CA PRO A 67 -5.66 6.83 -9.11
C PRO A 67 -7.02 6.36 -9.70
N PRO A 68 -7.16 6.26 -11.03
CA PRO A 68 -8.38 5.75 -11.65
C PRO A 68 -8.74 4.36 -11.12
N ALA A 69 -9.93 4.21 -10.55
CA ALA A 69 -10.39 2.96 -9.94
C ALA A 69 -11.33 2.21 -10.89
N TYR A 70 -10.92 1.01 -11.32
CA TYR A 70 -11.83 0.08 -12.01
C TYR A 70 -11.61 -1.36 -11.54
N HIS A 71 -12.68 -2.16 -11.52
CA HIS A 71 -12.63 -3.53 -11.02
C HIS A 71 -11.55 -4.36 -11.74
N GLY A 72 -10.70 -5.03 -10.97
CA GLY A 72 -9.68 -5.93 -11.52
C GLY A 72 -8.45 -5.22 -12.08
N LEU A 73 -8.39 -3.88 -12.04
CA LEU A 73 -7.16 -3.15 -12.33
C LEU A 73 -6.10 -3.50 -11.29
N MET A 74 -4.87 -3.74 -11.77
CA MET A 74 -3.71 -3.61 -10.91
C MET A 74 -2.98 -2.30 -11.19
N GLY A 75 -2.58 -1.61 -10.14
CA GLY A 75 -1.79 -0.41 -10.26
C GLY A 75 -0.58 -0.39 -9.35
N HIS A 76 0.51 0.12 -9.90
CA HIS A 76 1.72 0.45 -9.14
C HIS A 76 1.52 1.84 -8.56
N LEU A 77 1.28 1.93 -7.26
CA LEU A 77 1.12 3.20 -6.56
C LEU A 77 2.39 3.52 -5.78
N ARG A 78 2.96 4.70 -6.05
CA ARG A 78 4.09 5.26 -5.32
C ARG A 78 3.65 6.55 -4.63
N VAL A 79 3.75 6.61 -3.32
CA VAL A 79 3.28 7.74 -2.51
C VAL A 79 4.47 8.41 -1.86
N LYS A 80 4.74 9.67 -2.21
CA LYS A 80 5.71 10.53 -1.52
C LYS A 80 5.06 11.11 -0.27
N LEU A 81 5.61 10.82 0.90
CA LEU A 81 5.13 11.34 2.18
C LEU A 81 5.66 12.77 2.37
N GLY A 82 4.86 13.75 1.93
CA GLY A 82 5.13 15.18 2.05
C GLY A 82 6.53 15.56 1.59
N ASN A 83 7.17 16.42 2.39
CA ASN A 83 8.56 16.82 2.22
C ASN A 83 9.44 16.24 3.34
N LEU A 84 9.16 15.00 3.77
CA LEU A 84 9.98 14.35 4.78
C LEU A 84 11.39 14.10 4.21
N ASP A 85 12.39 14.61 4.92
CA ASP A 85 13.80 14.32 4.65
C ASP A 85 14.19 12.93 5.18
N GLU A 86 15.44 12.54 4.94
CA GLU A 86 15.98 11.23 5.34
C GLU A 86 15.89 10.99 6.85
N GLN A 87 16.12 12.03 7.65
CA GLN A 87 16.09 11.93 9.12
C GLN A 87 14.67 11.65 9.60
N TYR A 88 13.69 12.42 9.15
CA TYR A 88 12.30 12.22 9.55
C TYR A 88 11.70 10.92 8.97
N CYS A 89 12.09 10.54 7.75
CA CYS A 89 11.67 9.27 7.16
C CYS A 89 12.19 8.08 7.97
N SER A 90 13.46 8.13 8.38
CA SER A 90 14.08 7.09 9.21
C SER A 90 13.42 7.01 10.58
N ALA A 91 13.13 8.16 11.21
CA ALA A 91 12.42 8.20 12.49
C ALA A 91 11.01 7.60 12.41
N LEU A 92 10.25 7.94 11.36
CA LEU A 92 8.92 7.36 11.12
C LEU A 92 8.99 5.84 10.95
N ARG A 93 9.97 5.34 10.18
CA ARG A 93 10.20 3.91 10.00
C ARG A 93 10.56 3.22 11.33
N GLU A 94 11.41 3.83 12.14
CA GLU A 94 11.77 3.30 13.47
C GLU A 94 10.57 3.25 14.40
N GLU A 95 9.73 4.29 14.42
CA GLU A 95 8.51 4.36 15.21
C GLU A 95 7.54 3.23 14.84
N LEU A 96 7.23 3.06 13.56
CA LEU A 96 6.35 1.99 13.07
C LEU A 96 6.92 0.59 13.40
N THR A 97 8.24 0.43 13.32
CA THR A 97 8.92 -0.81 13.70
C THR A 97 8.79 -1.10 15.20
N GLN A 98 8.97 -0.08 16.04
CA GLN A 98 8.83 -0.20 17.49
C GLN A 98 7.39 -0.53 17.88
N ILE A 99 6.40 0.12 17.27
CA ILE A 99 4.98 -0.19 17.49
C ILE A 99 4.73 -1.67 17.18
N LYS A 100 5.11 -2.15 15.98
CA LYS A 100 4.98 -3.57 15.60
C LYS A 100 5.62 -4.50 16.63
N ASN A 101 6.84 -4.19 17.08
CA ASN A 101 7.55 -5.03 18.04
C ASN A 101 6.87 -5.07 19.41
N SER A 102 6.21 -3.98 19.80
CA SER A 102 5.52 -3.87 21.10
C SER A 102 4.10 -4.47 21.10
N THR A 103 3.36 -4.34 20.00
CA THR A 103 1.96 -4.78 19.89
C THR A 103 1.83 -6.15 19.22
N GLY A 104 2.86 -6.59 18.49
CA GLY A 104 2.83 -7.77 17.63
C GLY A 104 2.08 -7.56 16.31
N GLN A 105 1.58 -6.34 16.03
CA GLN A 105 0.81 -6.03 14.82
C GLN A 105 1.35 -4.76 14.13
N PRO A 106 1.50 -4.75 12.79
CA PRO A 106 1.90 -3.56 12.07
C PRO A 106 0.80 -2.48 12.16
N THR A 107 1.21 -1.23 12.34
CA THR A 107 0.32 -0.06 12.26
C THR A 107 0.36 0.50 10.84
N PRO A 108 -0.79 0.77 10.20
CA PRO A 108 -0.80 1.28 8.86
C PRO A 108 -0.48 2.78 8.78
N LEU A 109 0.18 3.18 7.70
CA LEU A 109 0.15 4.55 7.18
C LEU A 109 -1.12 4.71 6.34
N VAL A 110 -1.98 5.66 6.71
CA VAL A 110 -3.31 5.83 6.11
C VAL A 110 -3.25 6.99 5.10
N ILE A 111 -3.57 6.72 3.84
CA ILE A 111 -3.62 7.72 2.76
C ILE A 111 -5.09 7.97 2.37
N GLU A 112 -5.59 9.16 2.65
CA GLU A 112 -6.97 9.58 2.38
C GLU A 112 -7.07 10.37 1.07
N TRP A 113 -8.13 10.14 0.32
CA TRP A 113 -8.41 10.89 -0.92
C TRP A 113 -9.39 12.02 -0.65
N LEU A 114 -9.08 13.24 -1.11
CA LEU A 114 -9.93 14.42 -0.87
C LEU A 114 -11.08 14.59 -1.88
N VAL A 115 -10.95 14.00 -3.07
CA VAL A 115 -11.84 14.18 -4.22
C VAL A 115 -12.06 12.84 -4.91
N ASP A 116 -13.23 12.61 -5.52
CA ASP A 116 -13.43 11.53 -6.50
C ASP A 116 -13.76 12.08 -7.90
N ASP A 117 -13.94 11.17 -8.87
CA ASP A 117 -14.27 11.53 -10.25
C ASP A 117 -15.56 12.38 -10.39
N ASN A 118 -16.40 12.47 -9.33
CA ASN A 118 -17.67 13.20 -9.31
C ASN A 118 -17.71 14.42 -8.37
N GLY A 119 -16.62 14.75 -7.65
CA GLY A 119 -16.52 15.95 -6.81
C GLY A 119 -15.88 15.73 -5.44
N PRO A 120 -15.95 16.73 -4.53
CA PRO A 120 -15.52 16.56 -3.14
C PRO A 120 -16.39 15.50 -2.45
N GLN A 121 -15.76 14.56 -1.72
CA GLN A 121 -16.46 13.43 -1.09
C GLN A 121 -17.13 13.80 0.25
N ASP A 122 -18.28 13.15 0.52
CA ASP A 122 -18.88 13.07 1.86
C ASP A 122 -18.38 11.83 2.66
N ASP A 123 -17.85 10.79 2.00
CA ASP A 123 -17.33 9.55 2.61
C ASP A 123 -15.85 9.33 2.25
N VAL A 124 -14.96 9.33 3.25
CA VAL A 124 -13.50 9.21 3.08
C VAL A 124 -13.12 7.83 2.53
N ARG A 125 -12.54 7.79 1.33
CA ARG A 125 -11.78 6.62 0.88
C ARG A 125 -10.35 6.73 1.39
N SER A 126 -9.91 5.74 2.16
CA SER A 126 -8.53 5.63 2.64
C SER A 126 -7.84 4.39 2.09
N LEU A 127 -6.51 4.44 2.05
CA LEU A 127 -5.64 3.32 1.75
C LEU A 127 -4.67 3.11 2.89
N ASP A 128 -4.63 1.88 3.40
CA ASP A 128 -3.76 1.49 4.50
C ASP A 128 -2.51 0.81 3.94
N PHE A 129 -1.35 1.41 4.17
CA PHE A 129 -0.03 0.85 3.86
C PHE A 129 0.56 0.23 5.12
N TYR A 130 0.82 -1.08 5.11
CA TYR A 130 1.44 -1.78 6.24
C TYR A 130 2.97 -1.92 6.08
N GLU A 131 3.48 -1.54 4.91
CA GLU A 131 4.90 -1.48 4.57
C GLU A 131 5.57 -0.29 5.24
N LEU A 132 6.85 -0.45 5.55
CA LEU A 132 7.66 0.65 6.06
C LEU A 132 8.08 1.57 4.91
N PRO A 133 8.03 2.90 5.11
CA PRO A 133 8.50 3.84 4.10
C PRO A 133 10.03 3.76 3.94
N GLU A 134 10.50 4.11 2.76
CA GLU A 134 11.92 4.14 2.42
C GLU A 134 12.32 5.52 1.86
N PHE A 135 13.45 6.03 2.31
CA PHE A 135 14.01 7.25 1.73
C PHE A 135 14.82 6.90 0.48
N VAL A 136 14.39 7.37 -0.68
CA VAL A 136 15.03 7.10 -1.98
C VAL A 136 15.11 8.41 -2.77
N GLU A 137 16.30 8.72 -3.26
CA GLU A 137 16.61 9.93 -4.04
C GLU A 137 16.27 11.24 -3.31
N ASP A 138 15.02 11.70 -3.44
CA ASP A 138 14.56 13.03 -3.08
C ASP A 138 13.34 13.02 -2.14
N GLY A 139 13.00 11.89 -1.53
CA GLY A 139 11.82 11.79 -0.69
C GLY A 139 11.68 10.50 0.12
N CYS A 140 10.76 10.56 1.08
CA CYS A 140 10.26 9.40 1.81
C CYS A 140 9.09 8.77 1.05
N TRP A 141 9.24 7.54 0.60
CA TRP A 141 8.33 6.89 -0.32
C TRP A 141 7.69 5.65 0.28
N LEU A 142 6.40 5.46 -0.04
CA LEU A 142 5.73 4.18 -0.01
C LEU A 142 5.61 3.66 -1.44
N ASP A 143 5.90 2.39 -1.66
CA ASP A 143 5.93 1.79 -2.99
C ASP A 143 5.26 0.41 -2.93
N GLY A 144 4.21 0.21 -3.73
CA GLY A 144 3.51 -1.07 -3.78
C GLY A 144 2.64 -1.23 -5.02
N VAL A 145 2.32 -2.49 -5.35
CA VAL A 145 1.34 -2.82 -6.38
C VAL A 145 0.05 -3.25 -5.72
N TYR A 146 -1.05 -2.65 -6.18
CA TYR A 146 -2.37 -2.79 -5.62
C TYR A 146 -3.31 -3.35 -6.66
N GLN A 147 -4.30 -4.13 -6.22
CA GLN A 147 -5.44 -4.52 -7.04
C GLN A 147 -6.69 -3.81 -6.54
N PHE A 148 -7.42 -3.18 -7.46
CA PHE A 148 -8.74 -2.62 -7.17
C PHE A 148 -9.76 -3.75 -7.12
N VAL A 149 -10.28 -4.01 -5.92
CA VAL A 149 -11.35 -4.97 -5.69
C VAL A 149 -12.64 -4.18 -5.45
N ALA A 150 -13.66 -4.48 -6.26
CA ALA A 150 -14.98 -3.89 -6.08
C ALA A 150 -15.59 -4.38 -4.77
N LEU A 151 -16.12 -3.45 -3.97
CA LEU A 151 -16.94 -3.75 -2.81
C LEU A 151 -18.41 -3.59 -3.20
N GLY A 152 -19.13 -4.68 -3.48
CA GLY A 152 -20.54 -4.60 -3.88
C GLY A 152 -21.04 -5.80 -4.68
N HIS A 153 -22.25 -6.25 -4.38
CA HIS A 153 -22.83 -7.54 -4.81
C HIS A 153 -23.08 -7.66 -6.31
N SER A 154 -22.93 -8.89 -6.80
CA SER A 154 -23.24 -9.37 -8.15
C SER A 154 -24.45 -8.68 -8.80
N GLY A 155 -24.21 -7.76 -9.74
CA GLY A 155 -25.24 -7.30 -10.68
C GLY A 155 -25.27 -5.80 -11.02
N VAL A 156 -24.52 -4.93 -10.33
CA VAL A 156 -24.46 -3.48 -10.61
C VAL A 156 -23.00 -3.02 -10.70
N GLU A 157 -22.70 -2.00 -11.51
CA GLU A 157 -21.38 -1.34 -11.52
C GLU A 157 -21.01 -0.95 -10.09
N ALA A 158 -19.82 -1.36 -9.65
CA ALA A 158 -19.38 -1.12 -8.29
C ALA A 158 -19.11 0.38 -8.09
N ASP A 159 -19.83 0.98 -7.17
CA ASP A 159 -19.65 2.34 -6.69
C ASP A 159 -18.48 2.43 -5.71
N GLN A 160 -18.09 1.33 -5.07
CA GLN A 160 -17.02 1.27 -4.08
C GLN A 160 -15.89 0.32 -4.49
N TYR A 161 -14.65 0.74 -4.24
CA TYR A 161 -13.45 -0.07 -4.48
C TYR A 161 -12.51 -0.01 -3.29
N MET A 162 -11.94 -1.16 -2.94
CA MET A 162 -10.82 -1.28 -2.01
C MET A 162 -9.56 -1.60 -2.79
N LEU A 163 -8.47 -0.89 -2.53
CA LEU A 163 -7.15 -1.25 -3.06
C LEU A 163 -6.51 -2.27 -2.11
N ASN A 164 -6.33 -3.49 -2.58
CA ASN A 164 -5.60 -4.52 -1.86
C ASN A 164 -4.15 -4.51 -2.31
N LEU A 165 -3.21 -4.36 -1.38
CA LEU A 165 -1.81 -4.59 -1.70
C LEU A 165 -1.61 -6.05 -2.13
N VAL A 166 -0.98 -6.24 -3.27
CA VAL A 166 -0.57 -7.54 -3.76
C VAL A 166 0.86 -7.79 -3.26
N PRO A 167 1.12 -8.90 -2.53
CA PRO A 167 2.46 -9.20 -2.04
C PRO A 167 3.49 -9.21 -3.17
N LEU A 168 4.61 -8.52 -2.99
CA LEU A 168 5.65 -8.37 -4.01
C LEU A 168 6.17 -9.72 -4.51
N GLU A 169 6.37 -10.69 -3.60
CA GLU A 169 6.75 -12.05 -3.97
C GLU A 169 5.75 -12.70 -4.94
N ALA A 170 4.44 -12.47 -4.76
CA ALA A 170 3.41 -13.06 -5.61
C ALA A 170 3.46 -12.47 -7.04
N ILE A 171 3.75 -11.18 -7.16
CA ILE A 171 3.96 -10.48 -8.43
C ILE A 171 5.21 -10.99 -9.12
N GLN A 172 6.32 -11.08 -8.40
CA GLN A 172 7.59 -11.54 -8.96
C GLN A 172 7.53 -13.01 -9.38
N LYS A 173 6.90 -13.88 -8.57
CA LYS A 173 6.71 -15.30 -8.89
C LYS A 173 5.78 -15.53 -10.08
N SER A 174 4.78 -14.67 -10.29
CA SER A 174 3.86 -14.85 -11.42
C SER A 174 4.54 -14.61 -12.76
N GLY A 175 5.55 -13.72 -12.82
CA GLY A 175 6.22 -13.30 -14.05
C GLY A 175 5.29 -12.68 -15.11
N SER A 176 4.03 -12.44 -14.73
CA SER A 176 2.91 -12.15 -15.64
C SER A 176 2.66 -10.65 -15.78
N PHE A 177 3.37 -9.82 -15.00
CA PHE A 177 3.16 -8.38 -14.93
C PHE A 177 4.33 -7.61 -15.54
N CYS A 178 4.02 -6.46 -16.13
CA CYS A 178 5.00 -5.59 -16.76
C CYS A 178 4.61 -4.11 -16.62
N ARG A 179 5.59 -3.21 -16.68
CA ARG A 179 5.35 -1.77 -16.78
C ARG A 179 5.05 -1.38 -18.23
N PRO A 180 3.96 -0.65 -18.52
CA PRO A 180 3.68 -0.20 -19.88
C PRO A 180 4.81 0.70 -20.40
N VAL A 181 5.02 0.68 -21.71
CA VAL A 181 5.87 1.68 -22.36
C VAL A 181 5.06 2.99 -22.38
N GLN A 182 5.51 4.02 -21.67
CA GLN A 182 4.96 5.37 -21.86
C GLN A 182 5.34 5.80 -23.28
N GLU A 183 4.38 5.76 -24.21
CA GLU A 183 4.52 6.47 -25.47
C GLU A 183 4.34 7.96 -25.16
N GLY A 184 5.37 8.75 -25.46
CA GLY A 184 5.39 10.21 -25.23
C GLY A 184 4.54 10.99 -26.22
#